data_AF-A0A834Z2R7-F1
#
_entry.id   AF-A0A834Z2R7-F1
#
_cell.length_a   1.000
_cell.length_b   1.000
_cell.length_c   1.000
_cell.angle_alpha   90.00
_cell.angle_beta   90.00
_cell.angle_gamma   90.00
#
_symmetry.space_group_name_H-M   'P 1'
#
loop_
_entity.id
_entity.type
_entity.pdbx_description
1 polymer ?
#
loop_
_entity_poly.entity_id
_entity_poly.type
_entity_poly.pdbx_seq_one_letter_code
_entity_poly.pdbx_strand_id
1 'polypeptide(L)'
;MRKPLLSSNNVSLDHMGSLLLQSCMKAKALQPGKLIHGHLLATGMDMNSESLYSKFVGLYAACGDVNSAKLVFERIRKPTVFAWNWMISSASAFQGNCEDAIRYFLVMEE
;
A
#
# COMPACT_ATOMS: atom_id res chain seq x y z
N MET A 1 -27.63 -25.21 -11.44
CA MET A 1 -26.71 -25.84 -10.47
C MET A 1 -25.49 -24.95 -10.28
N ARG A 2 -25.21 -24.61 -9.01
CA ARG A 2 -23.97 -24.13 -8.36
C ARG A 2 -23.16 -22.97 -8.99
N LYS A 3 -23.25 -21.80 -8.34
CA LYS A 3 -22.19 -20.76 -8.33
C LYS A 3 -20.90 -21.34 -7.73
N PRO A 4 -19.69 -21.00 -8.22
CA PRO A 4 -18.45 -21.41 -7.57
C PRO A 4 -18.29 -20.61 -6.26
N LEU A 5 -18.02 -21.34 -5.18
CA LEU A 5 -17.63 -20.79 -3.88
C LEU A 5 -16.17 -20.32 -3.97
N LEU A 6 -15.96 -19.02 -4.20
CA LEU A 6 -14.67 -18.35 -4.04
C LEU A 6 -14.78 -17.40 -2.85
N SER A 7 -14.61 -17.89 -1.62
CA SER A 7 -14.66 -16.99 -0.44
C SER A 7 -13.79 -17.39 0.76
N SER A 8 -12.87 -18.35 0.65
CA SER A 8 -12.02 -18.73 1.79
C SER A 8 -10.50 -18.56 1.59
N ASN A 9 -10.00 -18.60 0.34
CA ASN A 9 -8.55 -18.56 0.10
C ASN A 9 -7.98 -17.14 -0.01
N ASN A 10 -8.75 -16.15 -0.47
CA ASN A 10 -8.24 -14.78 -0.68
C ASN A 10 -7.97 -14.04 0.65
N VAL A 11 -8.81 -14.25 1.66
CA VAL A 11 -8.66 -13.58 2.97
C VAL A 11 -7.38 -14.02 3.69
N SER A 12 -6.99 -15.29 3.55
CA SER A 12 -5.77 -15.83 4.16
C SER A 12 -4.51 -15.22 3.56
N LEU A 13 -4.51 -14.97 2.25
CA LEU A 13 -3.33 -14.47 1.55
C LEU A 13 -3.15 -12.96 1.73
N ASP A 14 -4.24 -12.19 1.75
CA ASP A 14 -4.23 -10.76 2.10
C ASP A 14 -3.65 -10.52 3.51
N HIS A 15 -4.02 -11.38 4.46
CA HIS A 15 -3.52 -11.31 5.83
C HIS A 15 -2.02 -11.62 5.89
N MET A 16 -1.57 -12.68 5.21
CA MET A 16 -0.16 -13.04 5.14
C MET A 16 0.68 -11.95 4.44
N GLY A 17 0.19 -11.43 3.31
CA GLY A 17 0.81 -10.31 2.60
C GLY A 17 0.93 -9.08 3.50
N SER A 18 -0.12 -8.74 4.25
CA SER A 18 -0.11 -7.63 5.20
C SER A 18 0.95 -7.78 6.30
N LEU A 19 1.12 -8.98 6.87
CA LEU A 19 2.13 -9.26 7.90
C LEU A 19 3.56 -9.18 7.35
N LEU A 20 3.78 -9.72 6.15
CA LEU A 20 5.07 -9.66 5.48
C LEU A 20 5.44 -8.21 5.12
N LEU A 21 4.48 -7.43 4.62
CA LEU A 21 4.68 -6.01 4.34
C LEU A 21 4.99 -5.22 5.61
N GLN A 22 4.29 -5.51 6.72
CA GLN A 22 4.59 -4.85 8.00
C GLN A 22 5.99 -5.17 8.52
N SER A 23 6.46 -6.40 8.33
CA SER A 23 7.84 -6.80 8.65
C SER A 23 8.85 -6.05 7.76
N CYS A 24 8.58 -5.96 6.45
CA CYS A 24 9.42 -5.22 5.50
C CYS A 24 9.49 -3.72 5.84
N MET A 25 8.37 -3.12 6.24
CA MET A 25 8.31 -1.72 6.68
C MET A 25 9.19 -1.46 7.91
N LYS A 26 9.08 -2.33 8.93
CA LYS A 26 9.88 -2.22 10.16
C LYS A 26 11.37 -2.38 9.89
N ALA A 27 11.72 -3.34 9.02
CA ALA A 27 13.10 -3.62 8.64
C ALA A 27 13.66 -2.69 7.55
N LYS A 28 12.85 -1.76 7.01
CA LYS A 28 13.19 -0.92 5.84
C LYS A 28 13.68 -1.76 4.64
N ALA A 29 13.11 -2.96 4.49
CA ALA A 29 13.51 -3.94 3.49
C ALA A 29 12.71 -3.78 2.19
N LEU A 30 13.17 -2.87 1.33
CA LEU A 30 12.47 -2.54 0.07
C LEU A 30 12.44 -3.72 -0.92
N GLN A 31 13.54 -4.45 -1.07
CA GLN A 31 13.64 -5.50 -2.08
C GLN A 31 12.69 -6.68 -1.83
N PRO A 32 12.61 -7.26 -0.61
CA PRO A 32 11.58 -8.27 -0.31
C PRO A 32 10.16 -7.75 -0.55
N GLY A 33 9.89 -6.49 -0.18
CA GLY A 33 8.60 -5.86 -0.42
C GLY A 33 8.24 -5.74 -1.90
N LYS A 34 9.20 -5.39 -2.77
CA LYS A 34 9.03 -5.36 -4.23
C LYS A 34 8.74 -6.74 -4.80
N LEU A 35 9.39 -7.79 -4.28
CA LEU A 35 9.12 -9.18 -4.68
C LEU A 35 7.68 -9.60 -4.33
N ILE A 36 7.21 -9.26 -3.13
CA ILE A 36 5.83 -9.52 -2.71
C ILE A 36 4.84 -8.79 -3.64
N HIS A 37 5.08 -7.51 -3.94
CA HIS A 37 4.24 -6.73 -4.84
C HIS A 37 4.19 -7.34 -6.25
N GLY A 38 5.36 -7.69 -6.81
CA GLY A 38 5.46 -8.30 -8.13
C GLY A 38 4.75 -9.66 -8.21
N HIS A 39 4.89 -10.49 -7.18
CA HIS A 39 4.20 -11.78 -7.10
C HIS A 39 2.67 -11.62 -7.08
N LEU A 40 2.18 -10.66 -6.31
CA LEU A 40 0.74 -10.36 -6.24
C LEU A 40 0.17 -9.87 -7.57
N LEU A 41 0.91 -9.00 -8.28
CA LEU A 41 0.54 -8.55 -9.62
C LEU A 41 0.55 -9.71 -10.63
N ALA A 42 1.55 -10.59 -10.58
CA ALA A 42 1.71 -11.69 -11.52
C ALA A 42 0.67 -12.81 -11.33
N THR A 43 0.18 -13.01 -10.10
CA THR A 43 -0.80 -14.05 -9.77
C THR A 43 -2.24 -13.62 -10.06
N GLY A 44 -2.46 -12.39 -10.53
CA GLY A 44 -3.80 -11.87 -10.80
C GLY A 44 -4.67 -11.82 -9.56
N MET A 45 -4.05 -11.76 -8.38
CA MET A 45 -4.77 -11.66 -7.13
C MET A 45 -5.60 -10.40 -7.18
N ASP A 46 -6.87 -10.54 -6.83
CA ASP A 46 -7.81 -9.46 -6.95
C ASP A 46 -7.42 -8.37 -5.96
N MET A 47 -6.69 -7.41 -6.52
CA MET A 47 -6.12 -6.22 -5.92
C MET A 47 -7.22 -5.21 -5.50
N ASN A 48 -8.44 -5.71 -5.27
CA ASN A 48 -9.61 -4.99 -4.77
C ASN A 48 -9.51 -4.67 -3.28
N SER A 49 -8.45 -5.12 -2.60
CA SER A 49 -8.20 -4.83 -1.19
C SER A 49 -7.50 -3.48 -1.04
N GLU A 50 -8.29 -2.42 -0.86
CA GLU A 50 -7.80 -1.06 -0.55
C GLU A 50 -6.85 -1.05 0.66
N SER A 51 -7.06 -1.96 1.62
CA SER A 51 -6.21 -2.19 2.77
C SER A 51 -4.81 -2.69 2.39
N LEU A 52 -4.72 -3.68 1.48
CA LEU A 52 -3.44 -4.23 1.04
C LEU A 52 -2.63 -3.19 0.25
N TYR A 53 -3.26 -2.43 -0.65
CA TYR A 53 -2.58 -1.31 -1.33
C TYR A 53 -2.10 -0.26 -0.35
N SER A 54 -2.90 0.05 0.67
CA SER A 54 -2.49 0.99 1.72
C SER A 54 -1.22 0.52 2.44
N LYS A 55 -1.04 -0.81 2.62
CA LYS A 55 0.21 -1.38 3.15
C LYS A 55 1.37 -1.25 2.18
N PHE A 56 1.14 -1.40 0.87
CA PHE A 56 2.18 -1.15 -0.14
C PHE A 56 2.62 0.33 -0.18
N VAL A 57 1.70 1.27 -0.08
CA VAL A 57 2.04 2.70 0.08
C VAL A 57 2.96 2.87 1.29
N GLY A 58 2.58 2.30 2.43
CA GLY A 58 3.40 2.34 3.64
C GLY A 58 4.78 1.69 3.49
N LEU A 59 4.87 0.56 2.78
CA LEU A 59 6.16 -0.09 2.46
C LEU A 59 7.09 0.86 1.70
N TYR A 60 6.62 1.39 0.56
CA TYR A 60 7.43 2.23 -0.31
C TYR A 60 7.82 3.53 0.40
N ALA A 61 6.85 4.19 1.05
CA ALA A 61 7.07 5.41 1.81
C ALA A 61 8.05 5.18 2.98
N ALA A 62 7.88 4.10 3.74
CA ALA A 62 8.79 3.77 4.83
C ALA A 62 10.23 3.57 4.34
N CYS A 63 10.43 2.99 3.16
CA CYS A 63 11.76 2.75 2.59
C CYS A 63 12.32 3.95 1.82
N GLY A 64 11.64 5.10 1.80
CA GLY A 64 12.07 6.31 1.09
C GLY A 64 11.81 6.31 -0.43
N ASP A 65 11.17 5.28 -0.98
CA ASP A 65 10.79 5.20 -2.40
C ASP A 65 9.42 5.90 -2.61
N VAL A 66 9.40 7.22 -2.37
CA VAL A 66 8.16 8.03 -2.36
C VAL A 66 7.47 8.03 -3.72
N ASN A 67 8.24 7.97 -4.82
CA ASN A 67 7.69 7.90 -6.17
C ASN A 67 6.85 6.64 -6.37
N SER A 68 7.36 5.48 -5.94
CA SER A 68 6.59 4.24 -5.98
C SER A 68 5.40 4.28 -5.03
N ALA A 69 5.53 4.90 -3.86
CA ALA A 69 4.42 5.08 -2.93
C ALA A 69 3.27 5.87 -3.57
N LYS A 70 3.58 6.98 -4.26
CA LYS A 70 2.60 7.80 -4.98
C LYS A 70 1.90 7.01 -6.09
N LEU A 71 2.65 6.28 -6.91
CA LEU A 71 2.07 5.46 -7.99
C LEU A 71 1.11 4.38 -7.48
N VAL A 72 1.41 3.79 -6.33
CA VAL A 72 0.52 2.82 -5.68
C VAL A 72 -0.70 3.52 -5.09
N PHE A 73 -0.50 4.66 -4.44
CA PHE A 73 -1.57 5.46 -3.82
C PHE A 73 -2.62 5.92 -4.84
N GLU A 74 -2.19 6.37 -6.02
CA GLU A 74 -3.07 6.82 -7.11
C GLU A 74 -3.95 5.69 -7.69
N ARG A 75 -3.61 4.42 -7.41
CA ARG A 75 -4.42 3.25 -7.82
C ARG A 75 -5.49 2.89 -6.81
N ILE A 76 -5.51 3.49 -5.63
CA ILE A 76 -6.46 3.15 -4.57
C ILE A 76 -7.72 4.00 -4.74
N ARG A 77 -8.87 3.35 -4.93
CA ARG A 77 -10.14 4.07 -5.09
C ARG A 77 -10.57 4.78 -3.81
N LYS A 78 -10.43 4.12 -2.66
CA LYS A 78 -10.65 4.70 -1.33
C LYS A 78 -9.43 4.42 -0.44
N PRO A 79 -8.44 5.33 -0.41
CA PRO A 79 -7.27 5.16 0.43
C PRO A 79 -7.66 5.14 1.90
N THR A 80 -7.10 4.20 2.66
CA THR A 80 -7.31 4.19 4.12
C THR A 80 -6.57 5.37 4.78
N VAL A 81 -6.99 5.77 5.98
CA VAL A 81 -6.28 6.74 6.83
C VAL A 81 -4.79 6.40 6.96
N PHE A 82 -4.47 5.10 7.01
CA PHE A 82 -3.09 4.63 7.03
C PHE A 82 -2.29 5.07 5.80
N ALA A 83 -2.85 4.93 4.58
CA ALA A 83 -2.18 5.35 3.35
C ALA A 83 -1.99 6.88 3.30
N TRP A 84 -3.01 7.64 3.68
CA TRP A 84 -2.94 9.11 3.77
C TRP A 84 -1.81 9.56 4.71
N ASN A 85 -1.74 8.98 5.91
CA ASN A 85 -0.69 9.29 6.89
C ASN A 85 0.72 9.04 6.33
N TRP A 86 0.90 7.97 5.55
CA TRP A 86 2.17 7.70 4.88
C TRP A 86 2.51 8.72 3.79
N MET A 87 1.54 9.14 2.97
CA MET A 87 1.77 10.15 1.94
C MET A 87 2.12 11.52 2.54
N ILE A 88 1.37 11.95 3.56
CA ILE A 88 1.61 13.23 4.26
C ILE A 88 2.99 13.22 4.94
N SER A 89 3.29 12.17 5.71
CA SER A 89 4.57 12.09 6.43
C SER A 89 5.77 11.95 5.48
N SER A 90 5.64 11.18 4.39
CA SER A 90 6.74 10.97 3.44
C SER A 90 7.03 12.19 2.56
N ALA A 91 6.00 12.97 2.19
CA ALA A 91 6.18 14.23 1.47
C ALA A 91 7.00 15.23 2.29
N SER A 92 6.71 15.36 3.59
CA SER A 92 7.46 16.22 4.51
C SER A 92 8.88 15.70 4.79
N ALA A 93 9.03 14.40 5.04
CA ALA A 93 10.29 13.83 5.54
C ALA A 93 11.35 13.55 4.46
N PHE A 94 10.95 13.13 3.26
CA PHE A 94 11.89 12.67 2.23
C PHE A 94 12.04 13.61 1.04
N GLN A 95 11.00 14.38 0.72
CA GLN A 95 11.03 15.31 -0.40
C GLN A 95 11.24 16.76 0.04
N GLY A 96 11.12 17.07 1.33
CA GLY A 96 11.09 18.45 1.83
C GLY A 96 9.94 19.27 1.23
N ASN A 97 8.94 18.59 0.66
CA ASN A 97 7.86 19.21 -0.09
C ASN A 97 6.63 19.34 0.80
N CYS A 98 6.65 20.37 1.65
CA CYS A 98 5.55 20.69 2.56
C CYS A 98 4.25 20.99 1.80
N GLU A 99 4.32 21.50 0.56
CA GLU A 99 3.14 21.78 -0.26
C GLU A 99 2.39 20.50 -0.62
N ASP A 100 3.12 19.44 -1.00
CA ASP A 100 2.52 18.13 -1.27
C ASP A 100 1.88 17.53 -0.01
N ALA A 101 2.52 17.67 1.15
CA ALA A 101 1.95 17.22 2.42
C ALA A 101 0.63 17.95 2.74
N ILE A 102 0.59 19.27 2.59
CA ILE A 102 -0.62 20.08 2.76
C ILE A 102 -1.69 19.67 1.75
N ARG A 103 -1.30 19.48 0.49
CA ARG A 103 -2.23 19.04 -0.57
C ARG A 103 -2.88 17.71 -0.21
N TYR A 104 -2.10 16.70 0.20
CA TYR A 104 -2.67 15.40 0.63
C TYR A 104 -3.60 15.55 1.84
N PHE A 105 -3.25 16.39 2.82
CA PHE A 105 -4.11 16.64 3.97
C PHE A 105 -5.44 17.30 3.58
N LEU A 106 -5.42 18.25 2.65
CA LEU A 106 -6.62 18.98 2.22
C LEU A 106 -7.59 18.14 1.37
N VAL A 107 -7.08 17.18 0.59
CA VAL A 107 -7.92 16.30 -0.25
C VAL A 107 -8.29 14.98 0.42
N MET A 108 -7.83 14.75 1.65
CA MET A 108 -8.18 13.56 2.42
C MET A 108 -9.66 13.59 2.78
N GLU A 109 -10.43 12.65 2.22
CA GLU A 109 -11.84 12.41 2.56
C GLU A 109 -11.91 11.23 3.55
N GLU A 110 -12.51 11.44 4.74
CA GLU A 110 -12.73 10.39 5.75
C GLU A 110 -13.90 9.45 5.41
#